data_AF-A0AAJ0MN14-F1
#
_entry.id   AF-A0AAJ0MN14-F1
#
_cell.length_a   1.000
_cell.length_b   1.000
_cell.length_c   1.000
_cell.angle_alpha   90.00
_cell.angle_beta   90.00
_cell.angle_gamma   90.00
#
_symmetry.space_group_name_H-M   'P 1'
#
loop_
_entity.id
_entity.type
_entity.pdbx_description
1 polymer ?
#
loop_
_entity_poly.entity_id
_entity_poly.type
_entity_poly.pdbx_seq_one_letter_code
_entity_poly.pdbx_strand_id
1 'polypeptide(L)'
;MFTRKSITIALCAAFSLLLLLATSRRLGGWTAIDDPLYQSGGHGHHPPPPPGHNGPGPRPHPSENPDCAGYPIPDNILVIMKTGASESFNRVPTQLMTVLKCVPDFLIFSDMEQKIGGYPVYDSLSNVSAEAMEGNSDFDLYRRQKACPVDVEGCNKQGNPATEGWNLDKYKNVHMAEQTYKMRPGYDWYVFVDADTYVLWPNLVHWLGKLNPNKKHYLGSVTLIQGFRFGHGGSGYIVSKASMKALVDENPGVGQKYDLRAKRECCGDYVFALALKDNADVSVEQMWPTINGEKPATLPFGPWHWCHPIVTMHHMNSEEINTFWEFERRFRREQIASGKPRPLLIKDIYHEYLEPKLKREQLDWDNKSDDRFYVDISAKQWDEGTLHRMKPANEYNELEKVAHRSASDCEAACKSLPPDDCVQYKYEDGKCAMHRSFILGKPVPKKEGAKQSISGWDVEKIKEWTEREKVCDKIQWPNLSS
;
A
#
# COMPACT_ATOMS: atom_id res chain seq x y z
N MET A 1 21.09 -50.02 41.73
CA MET A 1 20.05 -50.86 41.10
C MET A 1 19.31 -50.02 40.06
N PHE A 2 19.69 -50.14 38.78
CA PHE A 2 18.93 -49.53 37.69
C PHE A 2 17.69 -50.39 37.44
N THR A 3 16.51 -49.76 37.41
CA THR A 3 15.26 -50.47 37.18
C THR A 3 15.22 -51.02 35.76
N ARG A 4 14.55 -52.16 35.56
CA ARG A 4 14.43 -52.85 34.25
C ARG A 4 14.03 -51.92 33.10
N LYS A 5 13.26 -50.86 33.37
CA LYS A 5 12.85 -49.85 32.38
C LYS A 5 14.00 -48.96 31.87
N SER A 6 14.98 -48.61 32.70
CA SER A 6 16.11 -47.77 32.29
C SER A 6 17.09 -48.51 31.36
N ILE A 7 17.21 -49.83 31.52
CA ILE A 7 18.04 -50.68 30.66
C ILE A 7 17.38 -50.86 29.29
N THR A 8 16.05 -51.00 29.23
CA THR A 8 15.32 -51.13 27.96
C THR A 8 15.39 -49.85 27.12
N ILE A 9 15.28 -48.67 27.75
CA ILE A 9 15.35 -47.38 27.04
C ILE A 9 16.76 -47.14 26.48
N ALA A 10 17.81 -47.46 27.26
CA ALA A 10 19.20 -47.33 26.80
C ALA A 10 19.51 -48.28 25.63
N LEU A 11 18.99 -49.51 25.66
CA LEU A 11 19.15 -50.47 24.57
C LEU A 11 18.40 -50.04 23.30
N CYS A 12 17.17 -49.51 23.42
CA CYS A 12 16.42 -48.99 22.27
C CYS A 12 17.08 -47.76 21.63
N ALA A 13 17.65 -46.86 22.44
CA ALA A 13 18.39 -45.70 21.94
C ALA A 13 19.68 -46.11 21.21
N ALA A 14 20.44 -47.07 21.77
CA ALA A 14 21.65 -47.59 21.14
C ALA A 14 21.35 -48.32 19.82
N PHE A 15 20.26 -49.09 19.76
CA PHE A 15 19.85 -49.81 18.54
C PHE A 15 19.39 -48.84 17.44
N SER A 16 18.68 -47.77 17.82
CA SER A 16 18.23 -46.73 16.88
C SER A 16 19.40 -45.92 16.30
N LEU A 17 20.41 -45.62 17.13
CA LEU A 17 21.62 -44.92 16.69
C LEU A 17 22.48 -45.79 15.76
N LEU A 18 22.56 -47.10 16.02
CA LEU A 18 23.23 -48.06 15.14
C LEU A 18 22.51 -48.24 13.80
N LEU A 19 21.17 -48.24 13.79
CA LEU A 19 20.37 -48.27 12.56
C LEU A 19 20.54 -47.00 11.71
N LEU A 20 20.62 -45.82 12.34
CA LEU A 20 20.88 -44.56 11.66
C LEU A 20 22.31 -44.49 11.07
N LEU A 21 23.30 -45.03 11.78
CA LEU A 21 24.68 -45.11 11.29
C LEU A 21 24.87 -46.17 10.19
N ALA A 22 24.10 -47.26 10.22
CA ALA A 22 24.13 -48.30 9.18
C ALA A 22 23.39 -47.88 7.90
N THR A 23 22.33 -47.07 8.03
CA THR A 23 21.57 -46.54 6.88
C THR A 23 22.28 -45.34 6.22
N SER A 24 22.96 -44.49 6.99
CA SER A 24 23.76 -43.38 6.42
C SER A 24 24.98 -43.87 5.64
N ARG A 25 25.58 -45.01 6.03
CA ARG A 25 26.67 -45.65 5.27
C ARG A 25 26.21 -46.38 4.00
N ARG A 26 24.91 -46.60 3.78
CA ARG A 26 24.35 -47.26 2.59
C ARG A 26 23.81 -46.30 1.51
N LEU A 27 23.82 -44.99 1.74
CA LEU A 27 23.37 -43.98 0.76
C LEU A 27 24.52 -43.30 0.00
N GLY A 28 25.76 -43.73 0.21
CA GLY A 28 26.96 -43.25 -0.51
C GLY A 28 27.23 -43.99 -1.83
N GLY A 29 26.20 -44.20 -2.66
CA GLY A 29 26.37 -44.92 -3.92
C GLY A 29 25.12 -44.99 -4.78
N TRP A 30 24.73 -43.85 -5.37
CA TRP A 30 23.89 -43.84 -6.57
C TRP A 30 24.66 -43.12 -7.66
N THR A 31 25.28 -43.94 -8.51
CA THR A 31 25.93 -43.56 -9.76
C THR A 31 24.90 -42.98 -10.71
N ALA A 32 25.26 -41.87 -11.36
CA ALA A 32 24.53 -41.30 -12.48
C ALA A 32 24.28 -42.39 -13.55
N ILE A 33 23.06 -42.43 -14.06
CA ILE A 33 22.69 -43.22 -15.22
C ILE A 33 23.36 -42.56 -16.42
N ASP A 34 24.23 -43.32 -17.09
CA ASP A 34 24.83 -42.97 -18.37
C ASP A 34 23.71 -42.76 -19.42
N ASP A 35 23.60 -41.52 -19.91
CA ASP A 35 22.81 -41.18 -21.10
C ASP A 35 23.75 -41.27 -22.33
N PRO A 36 23.54 -42.21 -23.27
CA PRO A 36 24.49 -42.49 -24.36
C PRO A 36 24.41 -41.52 -25.55
N LEU A 37 23.92 -40.28 -25.37
CA LEU A 37 23.73 -39.31 -26.46
C LEU A 37 24.45 -37.97 -26.24
N TYR A 38 25.73 -38.01 -25.82
CA TYR A 38 26.58 -36.82 -25.93
C TYR A 38 28.03 -37.18 -26.28
N GLN A 39 28.37 -37.06 -27.56
CA GLN A 39 29.74 -37.17 -28.06
C GLN A 39 30.55 -35.93 -27.66
N SER A 40 31.70 -36.14 -27.01
CA SER A 40 32.66 -35.09 -26.69
C SER A 40 33.55 -34.77 -27.88
N GLY A 41 33.27 -33.65 -28.56
CA GLY A 41 34.21 -32.99 -29.46
C GLY A 41 35.01 -31.95 -28.69
N GLY A 42 36.32 -32.17 -28.56
CA GLY A 42 37.24 -31.26 -27.87
C GLY A 42 37.59 -30.04 -28.73
N HIS A 43 37.38 -28.83 -28.20
CA HIS A 43 38.00 -27.61 -28.69
C HIS A 43 38.37 -26.69 -27.52
N GLY A 44 39.56 -26.08 -27.64
CA GLY A 44 40.30 -25.41 -26.58
C GLY A 44 39.59 -24.25 -25.88
N HIS A 45 39.97 -24.05 -24.62
CA HIS A 45 39.51 -22.96 -23.76
C HIS A 45 40.00 -21.60 -24.26
N HIS A 46 39.09 -20.84 -24.87
CA HIS A 46 39.06 -19.39 -24.72
C HIS A 46 37.77 -19.03 -23.95
N PRO A 47 37.84 -18.17 -22.93
CA PRO A 47 36.63 -17.72 -22.25
C PRO A 47 35.76 -16.94 -23.24
N PRO A 48 34.44 -17.24 -23.32
CA PRO A 48 33.55 -16.46 -24.16
C PRO A 48 33.51 -15.02 -23.63
N PRO A 49 33.44 -14.00 -24.51
CA PRO A 49 33.17 -12.64 -24.07
C PRO A 49 31.82 -12.63 -23.32
N PRO A 50 31.66 -11.76 -22.30
CA PRO A 50 30.42 -11.70 -21.54
C PRO A 50 29.24 -11.49 -22.50
N PRO A 51 28.11 -12.19 -22.30
CA PRO A 51 26.95 -12.03 -23.16
C PRO A 51 26.51 -10.57 -23.12
N GLY A 52 26.58 -9.90 -24.26
CA GLY A 52 26.07 -8.54 -24.42
C GLY A 52 24.61 -8.50 -23.96
N HIS A 53 24.29 -7.50 -23.14
CA HIS A 53 22.92 -7.19 -22.74
C HIS A 53 22.11 -6.77 -23.97
N ASN A 54 21.63 -7.74 -24.75
CA ASN A 54 20.50 -7.53 -25.64
C ASN A 54 19.23 -7.47 -24.78
N GLY A 55 19.11 -6.38 -24.02
CA GLY A 55 17.83 -5.98 -23.48
C GLY A 55 16.85 -5.72 -24.64
N PRO A 56 15.53 -5.82 -24.42
CA PRO A 56 14.58 -5.32 -25.39
C PRO A 56 14.97 -3.89 -25.76
N GLY A 57 14.94 -3.56 -27.05
CA GLY A 57 15.31 -2.23 -27.55
C GLY A 57 14.54 -1.11 -26.82
N PRO A 58 14.97 0.16 -26.98
CA PRO A 58 14.31 1.29 -26.34
C PRO A 58 12.80 1.20 -26.56
N ARG A 59 12.02 1.24 -25.47
CA ARG A 59 10.56 1.21 -25.59
C ARG A 59 10.12 2.42 -26.41
N PRO A 60 9.21 2.26 -27.39
CA PRO A 60 8.62 3.39 -28.09
C PRO A 60 8.08 4.39 -27.09
N HIS A 61 8.30 5.67 -27.35
CA HIS A 61 7.81 6.71 -26.46
C HIS A 61 6.27 6.62 -26.37
N PRO A 62 5.64 6.80 -25.19
CA PRO A 62 4.18 6.65 -25.06
C PRO A 62 3.35 7.48 -26.04
N SER A 63 3.89 8.60 -26.54
CA SER A 63 3.27 9.43 -27.58
C SER A 63 3.03 8.70 -28.90
N GLU A 64 3.78 7.64 -29.17
CA GLU A 64 3.67 6.82 -30.38
C GLU A 64 2.66 5.67 -30.21
N ASN A 65 2.17 5.43 -28.98
CA ASN A 65 1.22 4.37 -28.70
C ASN A 65 -0.23 4.89 -28.81
N PRO A 66 -1.05 4.36 -29.74
CA PRO A 66 -2.46 4.73 -29.85
C PRO A 66 -3.26 4.51 -28.57
N ASP A 67 -2.86 3.55 -27.73
CA ASP A 67 -3.50 3.30 -26.42
C ASP A 67 -3.27 4.45 -25.43
N CYS A 68 -2.29 5.32 -25.67
CA CYS A 68 -1.96 6.46 -24.83
C CYS A 68 -2.47 7.79 -25.39
N ALA A 69 -3.16 7.77 -26.54
CA ALA A 69 -3.74 8.98 -27.13
C ALA A 69 -4.70 9.69 -26.17
N GLY A 70 -4.50 11.00 -25.96
CA GLY A 70 -5.33 11.83 -25.07
C GLY A 70 -5.04 11.69 -23.57
N TYR A 71 -4.11 10.80 -23.21
CA TYR A 71 -3.56 10.66 -21.87
C TYR A 71 -2.35 11.60 -21.71
N PRO A 72 -2.19 12.30 -20.57
CA PRO A 72 -1.04 13.16 -20.39
C PRO A 72 0.22 12.32 -20.23
N ILE A 73 1.28 12.72 -20.93
CA ILE A 73 2.58 12.07 -20.85
C ILE A 73 3.42 12.82 -19.81
N PRO A 74 3.85 12.16 -18.72
CA PRO A 74 4.49 12.81 -17.59
C PRO A 74 6.02 12.92 -17.74
N ASP A 75 6.54 13.56 -18.80
CA ASP A 75 7.98 13.57 -19.13
C ASP A 75 8.89 14.15 -18.04
N ASN A 76 8.37 15.02 -17.18
CA ASN A 76 9.12 15.65 -16.09
C ASN A 76 8.82 15.07 -14.70
N ILE A 77 8.04 13.99 -14.62
CA ILE A 77 7.68 13.31 -13.37
C ILE A 77 8.22 11.88 -13.42
N LEU A 78 9.09 11.54 -12.48
CA LEU A 78 9.55 10.17 -12.29
C LEU A 78 8.70 9.47 -11.24
N VAL A 79 8.10 8.33 -11.58
CA VAL A 79 7.47 7.44 -10.59
C VAL A 79 8.47 6.41 -10.09
N ILE A 80 8.53 6.30 -8.76
CA ILE A 80 9.35 5.36 -8.02
C ILE A 80 8.40 4.42 -7.29
N MET A 81 8.24 3.22 -7.83
CA MET A 81 7.33 2.22 -7.30
C MET A 81 8.06 1.27 -6.36
N LYS A 82 7.56 1.12 -5.13
CA LYS A 82 8.10 0.20 -4.10
C LYS A 82 7.26 -1.07 -4.02
N THR A 83 7.91 -2.22 -3.85
CA THR A 83 7.24 -3.50 -3.55
C THR A 83 8.10 -4.37 -2.62
N GLY A 84 7.53 -5.41 -2.00
CA GLY A 84 8.31 -6.54 -1.46
C GLY A 84 8.52 -7.62 -2.52
N ALA A 85 9.63 -8.37 -2.47
CA ALA A 85 9.84 -9.50 -3.39
C ALA A 85 8.85 -10.64 -3.12
N SER A 86 8.30 -10.68 -1.90
CA SER A 86 7.21 -11.57 -1.48
C SER A 86 5.88 -11.32 -2.19
N GLU A 87 5.68 -10.16 -2.82
CA GLU A 87 4.43 -9.82 -3.52
C GLU A 87 4.63 -9.21 -4.91
N SER A 88 5.87 -9.02 -5.35
CA SER A 88 6.20 -8.29 -6.58
C SER A 88 5.49 -8.87 -7.81
N PHE A 89 5.43 -10.20 -7.93
CA PHE A 89 4.71 -10.88 -9.02
C PHE A 89 3.18 -10.74 -8.94
N ASN A 90 2.61 -10.46 -7.77
CA ASN A 90 1.17 -10.24 -7.59
C ASN A 90 0.75 -8.80 -7.88
N ARG A 91 1.68 -7.84 -7.81
CA ARG A 91 1.39 -6.39 -7.91
C ARG A 91 1.94 -5.74 -9.17
N VAL A 92 3.22 -5.95 -9.47
CA VAL A 92 3.96 -5.24 -10.53
C VAL A 92 3.37 -5.49 -11.93
N PRO A 93 3.00 -6.74 -12.32
CA PRO A 93 2.46 -6.96 -13.67
C PRO A 93 1.22 -6.11 -13.96
N THR A 94 0.29 -5.98 -13.01
CA THR A 94 -0.91 -5.16 -13.17
C THR A 94 -0.54 -3.70 -13.40
N GLN A 95 0.39 -3.16 -12.61
CA GLN A 95 0.86 -1.78 -12.75
C GLN A 95 1.48 -1.53 -14.15
N LEU A 96 2.30 -2.46 -14.64
CA LEU A 96 2.90 -2.40 -15.99
C LEU A 96 1.84 -2.39 -17.11
N MET A 97 0.77 -3.18 -16.95
CA MET A 97 -0.32 -3.26 -17.92
C MET A 97 -1.29 -2.06 -17.85
N THR A 98 -1.31 -1.33 -16.74
CA THR A 98 -2.30 -0.29 -16.45
C THR A 98 -1.65 1.09 -16.22
N VAL A 99 -1.39 1.46 -14.96
CA VAL A 99 -0.95 2.78 -14.51
C VAL A 99 0.37 3.21 -15.14
N LEU A 100 1.30 2.28 -15.35
CA LEU A 100 2.62 2.55 -15.93
C LEU A 100 2.64 2.45 -17.46
N LYS A 101 1.55 2.02 -18.10
CA LYS A 101 1.51 1.74 -19.55
C LYS A 101 1.87 2.95 -20.41
N CYS A 102 1.47 4.16 -19.98
CA CYS A 102 1.68 5.41 -20.70
C CYS A 102 2.73 6.32 -20.04
N VAL A 103 3.59 5.74 -19.20
CA VAL A 103 4.63 6.47 -18.45
C VAL A 103 5.98 6.19 -19.14
N PRO A 104 6.70 7.24 -19.58
CA PRO A 104 7.90 7.07 -20.40
C PRO A 104 9.07 6.48 -19.61
N ASP A 105 9.23 6.88 -18.35
CA ASP A 105 10.31 6.42 -17.46
C ASP A 105 9.79 6.23 -16.03
N PHE A 106 10.28 5.19 -15.38
CA PHE A 106 9.94 4.84 -14.01
C PHE A 106 10.97 3.87 -13.44
N LEU A 107 11.05 3.82 -12.11
CA LEU A 107 11.88 2.86 -11.39
C LEU A 107 11.01 1.98 -10.50
N ILE A 108 11.31 0.68 -10.47
CA ILE A 108 10.67 -0.27 -9.56
C ILE A 108 11.73 -0.75 -8.58
N PHE A 109 11.50 -0.56 -7.29
CA PHE A 109 12.37 -1.00 -6.22
C PHE A 109 11.72 -2.09 -5.39
N SER A 110 12.54 -3.03 -4.93
CA SER A 110 12.16 -4.05 -3.97
C SER A 110 13.26 -4.34 -2.96
N ASP A 111 13.04 -5.33 -2.10
CA ASP A 111 14.07 -5.95 -1.25
C ASP A 111 14.80 -7.10 -1.97
N MET A 112 14.70 -7.19 -3.29
CA MET A 112 15.46 -8.15 -4.08
C MET A 112 15.57 -7.66 -5.52
N GLU A 113 16.74 -7.86 -6.13
CA GLU A 113 16.91 -7.64 -7.56
C GLU A 113 16.14 -8.73 -8.34
N GLN A 114 15.24 -8.30 -9.22
CA GLN A 114 14.42 -9.19 -10.04
C GLN A 114 14.22 -8.60 -11.44
N LYS A 115 13.62 -9.38 -12.34
CA LYS A 115 13.15 -8.91 -13.65
C LYS A 115 11.72 -9.38 -13.88
N ILE A 116 10.78 -8.46 -14.01
CA ILE A 116 9.34 -8.75 -14.15
C ILE A 116 8.83 -8.13 -15.45
N GLY A 117 8.24 -8.94 -16.33
CA GLY A 117 7.70 -8.45 -17.62
C GLY A 117 8.74 -7.81 -18.55
N GLY A 118 10.03 -8.12 -18.36
CA GLY A 118 11.14 -7.48 -19.08
C GLY A 118 11.77 -6.27 -18.37
N TYR A 119 11.18 -5.81 -17.26
CA TYR A 119 11.57 -4.62 -16.53
C TYR A 119 12.46 -4.98 -15.33
N PRO A 120 13.55 -4.24 -15.09
CA PRO A 120 14.35 -4.42 -13.89
C PRO A 120 13.57 -3.98 -12.66
N VAL A 121 13.68 -4.77 -11.60
CA VAL A 121 13.29 -4.43 -10.23
C VAL A 121 14.57 -4.34 -9.44
N TYR A 122 14.86 -3.15 -8.91
CA TYR A 122 16.13 -2.83 -8.26
C TYR A 122 16.09 -3.17 -6.78
N ASP A 123 17.19 -3.70 -6.26
CA ASP A 123 17.35 -3.99 -4.84
C ASP A 123 17.67 -2.71 -4.06
N SER A 124 16.66 -2.18 -3.37
CA SER A 124 16.84 -0.99 -2.53
C SER A 124 17.74 -1.24 -1.32
N LEU A 125 17.98 -2.49 -0.93
CA LEU A 125 18.75 -2.85 0.25
C LEU A 125 20.21 -3.20 -0.07
N SER A 126 20.62 -3.14 -1.34
CA SER A 126 21.95 -3.58 -1.78
C SER A 126 23.11 -2.85 -1.09
N ASN A 127 22.88 -1.62 -0.62
CA ASN A 127 23.88 -0.76 -0.01
C ASN A 127 23.63 -0.51 1.49
N VAL A 128 22.74 -1.26 2.13
CA VAL A 128 22.58 -1.19 3.59
C VAL A 128 23.88 -1.62 4.27
N SER A 129 24.28 -0.91 5.31
CA SER A 129 25.48 -1.17 6.10
C SER A 129 25.43 -2.55 6.76
N ALA A 130 26.58 -3.24 6.77
CA ALA A 130 26.72 -4.54 7.42
C ALA A 130 26.33 -4.49 8.92
N GLU A 131 26.68 -3.38 9.61
CA GLU A 131 26.33 -3.15 11.01
C GLU A 131 24.81 -3.17 11.26
N ALA A 132 24.01 -2.65 10.33
CA ALA A 132 22.55 -2.66 10.46
C ALA A 132 21.95 -4.05 10.21
N MET A 133 22.61 -4.88 9.40
CA MET A 133 22.16 -6.22 9.02
C MET A 133 22.59 -7.31 9.99
N GLU A 134 23.76 -7.16 10.60
CA GLU A 134 24.37 -8.19 11.46
C GLU A 134 23.56 -8.40 12.75
N GLY A 135 23.22 -9.66 13.02
CA GLY A 135 22.41 -10.04 14.18
C GLY A 135 20.98 -9.46 14.19
N ASN A 136 20.52 -8.92 13.06
CA ASN A 136 19.22 -8.26 12.96
C ASN A 136 18.20 -9.16 12.23
N SER A 137 17.15 -9.57 12.94
CA SER A 137 16.08 -10.42 12.41
C SER A 137 15.20 -9.72 11.36
N ASP A 138 15.22 -8.39 11.30
CA ASP A 138 14.49 -7.65 10.24
C ASP A 138 14.94 -8.09 8.84
N PHE A 139 16.20 -8.53 8.71
CA PHE A 139 16.78 -9.00 7.44
C PHE A 139 16.67 -10.52 7.23
N ASP A 140 15.94 -11.26 8.07
CA ASP A 140 15.75 -12.72 7.89
C ASP A 140 15.03 -13.02 6.56
N LEU A 141 13.98 -12.26 6.25
CA LEU A 141 13.29 -12.34 4.97
C LEU A 141 14.25 -12.05 3.82
N TYR A 142 15.02 -10.95 3.88
CA TYR A 142 15.97 -10.57 2.84
C TYR A 142 16.96 -11.70 2.53
N ARG A 143 17.58 -12.27 3.57
CA ARG A 143 18.52 -13.39 3.45
C ARG A 143 17.85 -14.63 2.86
N ARG A 144 16.64 -14.98 3.32
CA ARG A 144 15.88 -16.13 2.83
C ARG A 144 15.51 -15.99 1.35
N GLN A 145 15.09 -14.81 0.93
CA GLN A 145 14.75 -14.52 -0.47
C GLN A 145 15.98 -14.63 -1.37
N LYS A 146 17.12 -14.06 -0.96
CA LYS A 146 18.39 -14.14 -1.70
C LYS A 146 18.95 -15.56 -1.81
N ALA A 147 18.75 -16.38 -0.77
CA ALA A 147 19.19 -17.77 -0.74
C ALA A 147 18.21 -18.73 -1.44
N CYS A 148 17.05 -18.26 -1.87
CA CYS A 148 16.01 -19.11 -2.45
C CYS A 148 16.42 -19.62 -3.84
N PRO A 149 16.58 -20.95 -4.04
CA PRO A 149 16.97 -21.51 -5.34
C PRO A 149 15.78 -21.72 -6.30
N VAL A 150 14.56 -21.44 -5.84
CA VAL A 150 13.29 -21.68 -6.55
C VAL A 150 12.45 -20.40 -6.54
N ASP A 151 11.11 -20.52 -6.59
CA ASP A 151 10.24 -19.36 -6.47
C ASP A 151 10.27 -18.78 -5.03
N VAL A 152 10.41 -17.46 -4.97
CA VAL A 152 10.54 -16.70 -3.72
C VAL A 152 9.30 -16.85 -2.83
N GLU A 153 8.11 -16.96 -3.42
CA GLU A 153 6.86 -17.18 -2.69
C GLU A 153 6.91 -18.50 -1.90
N GLY A 154 7.33 -19.59 -2.53
CA GLY A 154 7.51 -20.90 -1.93
C GLY A 154 8.49 -20.87 -0.76
N CYS A 155 9.64 -20.24 -0.93
CA CYS A 155 10.63 -20.08 0.15
C CYS A 155 10.08 -19.24 1.32
N ASN A 156 9.31 -18.20 1.03
CA ASN A 156 8.76 -17.30 2.04
C ASN A 156 7.67 -17.94 2.92
N LYS A 157 7.08 -19.07 2.51
CA LYS A 157 6.15 -19.86 3.34
C LYS A 157 6.79 -20.45 4.60
N GLN A 158 8.12 -20.43 4.71
CA GLN A 158 8.85 -20.84 5.91
C GLN A 158 8.78 -19.82 7.05
N GLY A 159 8.31 -18.59 6.79
CA GLY A 159 8.16 -17.53 7.78
C GLY A 159 6.77 -16.90 7.78
N ASN A 160 6.71 -15.65 8.23
CA ASN A 160 5.53 -14.80 8.14
C ASN A 160 5.88 -13.59 7.25
N PRO A 161 5.76 -13.71 5.91
CA PRO A 161 6.22 -12.69 4.98
C PRO A 161 5.50 -11.34 5.16
N ALA A 162 4.30 -11.33 5.73
CA ALA A 162 3.60 -10.07 6.02
C ALA A 162 4.31 -9.29 7.13
N THR A 163 4.60 -9.94 8.27
CA THR A 163 5.29 -9.30 9.39
C THR A 163 6.76 -9.06 9.10
N GLU A 164 7.47 -10.05 8.54
CA GLU A 164 8.89 -9.89 8.21
C GLU A 164 9.09 -8.86 7.10
N GLY A 165 8.18 -8.80 6.12
CA GLY A 165 8.19 -7.80 5.06
C GLY A 165 8.01 -6.39 5.61
N TRP A 166 7.05 -6.19 6.52
CA TRP A 166 6.83 -4.91 7.20
C TRP A 166 8.09 -4.45 7.97
N ASN A 167 8.72 -5.36 8.72
CA ASN A 167 9.93 -5.05 9.47
C ASN A 167 11.12 -4.69 8.58
N LEU A 168 11.24 -5.34 7.43
CA LEU A 168 12.29 -5.08 6.44
C LEU A 168 12.05 -3.78 5.67
N ASP A 169 10.79 -3.42 5.41
CA ASP A 169 10.40 -2.29 4.57
C ASP A 169 10.98 -0.95 5.05
N LYS A 170 11.17 -0.79 6.37
CA LYS A 170 11.67 0.45 6.97
C LYS A 170 13.07 0.88 6.52
N TYR A 171 13.83 -0.02 5.90
CA TYR A 171 15.17 0.27 5.37
C TYR A 171 15.16 0.76 3.91
N LYS A 172 14.04 0.66 3.19
CA LYS A 172 14.03 0.89 1.74
C LYS A 172 14.00 2.37 1.36
N ASN A 173 13.14 3.19 1.99
CA ASN A 173 12.76 4.50 1.45
C ASN A 173 13.93 5.47 1.23
N VAL A 174 14.88 5.58 2.16
CA VAL A 174 16.02 6.49 2.03
C VAL A 174 17.01 5.99 0.97
N HIS A 175 17.28 4.68 0.95
CA HIS A 175 18.13 4.07 -0.08
C HIS A 175 17.50 4.18 -1.47
N MET A 176 16.18 3.98 -1.60
CA MET A 176 15.46 4.19 -2.85
C MET A 176 15.65 5.62 -3.36
N ALA A 177 15.53 6.63 -2.50
CA ALA A 177 15.73 8.01 -2.90
C ALA A 177 17.17 8.28 -3.36
N GLU A 178 18.16 7.74 -2.64
CA GLU A 178 19.56 7.86 -3.02
C GLU A 178 19.85 7.19 -4.37
N GLN A 179 19.44 5.94 -4.55
CA GLN A 179 19.62 5.18 -5.79
C GLN A 179 18.88 5.84 -6.96
N THR A 180 17.63 6.29 -6.73
CA THR A 180 16.83 7.02 -7.72
C THR A 180 17.57 8.25 -8.24
N TYR A 181 18.07 9.10 -7.34
CA TYR A 181 18.75 10.32 -7.75
C TYR A 181 20.05 10.04 -8.52
N LYS A 182 20.80 9.00 -8.13
CA LYS A 182 22.00 8.55 -8.86
C LYS A 182 21.66 8.08 -10.27
N MET A 183 20.56 7.36 -10.45
CA MET A 183 20.16 6.78 -11.73
C MET A 183 19.44 7.76 -12.65
N ARG A 184 18.65 8.66 -12.08
CA ARG A 184 17.73 9.57 -12.78
C ARG A 184 17.71 10.95 -12.10
N PRO A 185 18.84 11.67 -12.09
CA PRO A 185 18.85 13.04 -11.57
C PRO A 185 18.07 13.97 -12.50
N GLY A 186 17.62 15.11 -11.98
CA GLY A 186 17.15 16.23 -12.80
C GLY A 186 15.65 16.28 -13.13
N TYR A 187 14.87 15.25 -12.80
CA TYR A 187 13.40 15.29 -12.88
C TYR A 187 12.83 16.41 -12.00
N ASP A 188 11.70 17.00 -12.42
CA ASP A 188 11.03 18.07 -11.68
C ASP A 188 10.35 17.53 -10.42
N TRP A 189 9.77 16.33 -10.53
CA TRP A 189 9.01 15.68 -9.47
C TRP A 189 9.37 14.20 -9.37
N TYR A 190 9.54 13.73 -8.13
CA TYR A 190 9.81 12.34 -7.79
C TYR A 190 8.62 11.83 -6.97
N VAL A 191 7.85 10.90 -7.54
CA VAL A 191 6.59 10.41 -6.98
C VAL A 191 6.84 8.99 -6.45
N PHE A 192 6.89 8.85 -5.13
CA PHE A 192 7.08 7.57 -4.45
C PHE A 192 5.72 6.97 -4.14
N VAL A 193 5.50 5.73 -4.58
CA VAL A 193 4.25 4.99 -4.38
C VAL A 193 4.52 3.52 -4.10
N ASP A 194 3.65 2.88 -3.35
CA ASP A 194 3.67 1.42 -3.19
C ASP A 194 3.01 0.75 -4.41
N ALA A 195 3.34 -0.52 -4.66
CA ALA A 195 2.85 -1.25 -5.83
C ALA A 195 1.34 -1.59 -5.76
N ASP A 196 0.70 -1.39 -4.61
CA ASP A 196 -0.75 -1.45 -4.41
C ASP A 196 -1.40 -0.04 -4.31
N THR A 197 -0.70 0.99 -4.76
CA THR A 197 -1.20 2.36 -4.90
C THR A 197 -1.49 2.68 -6.37
N TYR A 198 -2.70 3.15 -6.65
CA TYR A 198 -3.12 3.66 -7.95
C TYR A 198 -2.66 5.11 -8.14
N VAL A 199 -2.18 5.48 -9.33
CA VAL A 199 -1.80 6.86 -9.67
C VAL A 199 -2.67 7.40 -10.81
N LEU A 200 -3.39 8.48 -10.53
CA LEU A 200 -4.31 9.15 -11.43
C LEU A 200 -3.60 10.25 -12.22
N TRP A 201 -2.96 9.87 -13.33
CA TRP A 201 -2.05 10.75 -14.06
C TRP A 201 -2.68 12.05 -14.58
N PRO A 202 -3.91 12.09 -15.13
CA PRO A 202 -4.52 13.34 -15.58
C PRO A 202 -4.67 14.37 -14.47
N ASN A 203 -5.01 13.92 -13.26
CA ASN A 203 -5.10 14.80 -12.11
C ASN A 203 -3.71 15.20 -11.60
N LEU A 204 -2.78 14.24 -11.52
CA LEU A 204 -1.41 14.47 -11.05
C LEU A 204 -0.66 15.50 -11.91
N VAL A 205 -0.64 15.28 -13.23
CA VAL A 205 0.06 16.17 -14.18
C VAL A 205 -0.54 17.57 -14.18
N HIS A 206 -1.88 17.66 -14.18
CA HIS A 206 -2.55 18.95 -14.11
C HIS A 206 -2.25 19.71 -12.81
N TRP A 207 -2.17 19.00 -11.69
CA TRP A 207 -1.90 19.59 -10.39
C TRP A 207 -0.45 20.06 -10.26
N LEU A 208 0.51 19.17 -10.50
CA LEU A 208 1.94 19.49 -10.39
C LEU A 208 2.39 20.56 -11.39
N GLY A 209 1.72 20.66 -12.55
CA GLY A 209 1.96 21.73 -13.53
C GLY A 209 1.68 23.15 -13.00
N LYS A 210 1.06 23.29 -11.82
CA LYS A 210 0.81 24.59 -11.15
C LYS A 210 1.85 24.92 -10.09
N LEU A 211 2.74 23.99 -9.76
CA LEU A 211 3.71 24.11 -8.67
C LEU A 211 5.11 24.36 -9.24
N ASN A 212 6.00 24.95 -8.43
CA ASN A 212 7.37 25.22 -8.84
C ASN A 212 8.32 24.12 -8.30
N PRO A 213 8.85 23.23 -9.15
CA PRO A 213 9.74 22.14 -8.71
C PRO A 213 11.09 22.62 -8.18
N ASN A 214 11.47 23.88 -8.44
CA ASN A 214 12.71 24.48 -7.90
C ASN A 214 12.54 25.02 -6.48
N LYS A 215 11.32 25.00 -5.93
CA LYS A 215 11.09 25.21 -4.49
C LYS A 215 11.09 23.85 -3.78
N LYS A 216 11.62 23.83 -2.56
CA LYS A 216 11.66 22.62 -1.73
C LYS A 216 10.25 22.23 -1.29
N HIS A 217 9.69 21.22 -1.94
CA HIS A 217 8.41 20.60 -1.57
C HIS A 217 8.58 19.15 -1.12
N TYR A 218 7.77 18.78 -0.13
CA TYR A 218 7.50 17.40 0.28
C TYR A 218 5.99 17.26 0.48
N LEU A 219 5.30 16.72 -0.52
CA LEU A 219 3.85 16.70 -0.61
C LEU A 219 3.34 15.31 -0.25
N GLY A 220 2.42 15.20 0.72
CA GLY A 220 1.90 13.90 1.14
C GLY A 220 0.62 13.97 1.97
N SER A 221 0.02 12.81 2.25
CA SER A 221 -1.05 12.70 3.25
C SER A 221 -0.42 12.66 4.65
N VAL A 222 -0.62 13.72 5.43
CA VAL A 222 0.04 13.87 6.73
C VAL A 222 -0.48 12.87 7.75
N THR A 223 0.46 12.19 8.39
CA THR A 223 0.28 11.41 9.61
C THR A 223 1.28 11.87 10.67
N LEU A 224 1.08 11.46 11.93
CA LEU A 224 1.86 11.91 13.08
C LEU A 224 2.34 10.75 13.93
N ILE A 225 3.63 10.78 14.27
CA ILE A 225 4.24 9.93 15.30
C ILE A 225 4.91 10.86 16.30
N GLN A 226 4.53 10.79 17.58
CA GLN A 226 5.11 11.59 18.67
C GLN A 226 5.16 13.10 18.35
N GLY A 227 4.13 13.62 17.66
CA GLY A 227 4.06 15.02 17.25
C GLY A 227 4.84 15.39 15.98
N PHE A 228 5.69 14.51 15.46
CA PHE A 228 6.38 14.71 14.19
C PHE A 228 5.46 14.35 13.02
N ARG A 229 5.36 15.25 12.05
CA ARG A 229 4.51 15.12 10.85
C ARG A 229 5.31 14.49 9.71
N PHE A 230 4.77 13.47 9.06
CA PHE A 230 5.35 12.82 7.88
C PHE A 230 4.26 12.43 6.88
N GLY A 231 4.64 12.20 5.62
CA GLY A 231 3.73 11.72 4.60
C GLY A 231 3.54 10.21 4.73
N HIS A 232 2.29 9.75 4.81
CA HIS A 232 1.93 8.34 4.85
C HIS A 232 2.41 7.62 3.59
N GLY A 233 3.29 6.63 3.73
CA GLY A 233 3.96 5.95 2.62
C GLY A 233 3.01 5.28 1.64
N GLY A 234 1.99 4.58 2.15
CA GLY A 234 1.01 3.90 1.31
C GLY A 234 0.19 4.85 0.43
N SER A 235 -0.19 6.02 0.97
CA SER A 235 -0.86 7.05 0.16
C SER A 235 0.02 7.59 -0.97
N GLY A 236 1.33 7.32 -0.92
CA GLY A 236 2.33 7.93 -1.77
C GLY A 236 2.71 9.33 -1.29
N TYR A 237 3.88 9.78 -1.74
CA TYR A 237 4.37 11.12 -1.49
C TYR A 237 5.23 11.62 -2.65
N ILE A 238 5.30 12.94 -2.78
CA ILE A 238 5.95 13.60 -3.91
C ILE A 238 7.03 14.53 -3.37
N VAL A 239 8.21 14.44 -3.96
CA VAL A 239 9.37 15.24 -3.59
C VAL A 239 9.80 16.05 -4.81
N SER A 240 9.94 17.36 -4.63
CA SER A 240 10.42 18.25 -5.71
C SER A 240 11.88 18.00 -6.06
N LYS A 241 12.29 18.45 -7.25
CA LYS A 241 13.68 18.52 -7.70
C LYS A 241 14.61 19.16 -6.65
N ALA A 242 14.22 20.31 -6.11
CA ALA A 242 15.01 21.03 -5.12
C ALA A 242 15.18 20.23 -3.81
N SER A 243 14.13 19.56 -3.35
CA SER A 243 14.18 18.71 -2.15
C SER A 243 15.02 17.44 -2.37
N MET A 244 14.89 16.78 -3.53
CA MET A 244 15.71 15.60 -3.83
C MET A 244 17.19 15.93 -3.95
N LYS A 245 17.52 17.05 -4.60
CA LYS A 245 18.89 17.56 -4.65
C LYS A 245 19.43 17.81 -3.24
N ALA A 246 18.71 18.55 -2.42
CA ALA A 246 19.13 18.83 -1.05
C ALA A 246 19.27 17.56 -0.19
N LEU A 247 18.37 16.58 -0.34
CA LEU A 247 18.43 15.34 0.42
C LEU A 247 19.60 14.43 0.00
N VAL A 248 19.90 14.33 -1.30
CA VAL A 248 20.80 13.30 -1.82
C VAL A 248 22.09 13.86 -2.40
N ASP A 249 22.02 14.85 -3.29
CA ASP A 249 23.18 15.42 -3.98
C ASP A 249 24.13 16.11 -2.99
N GLU A 250 23.53 16.88 -2.08
CA GLU A 250 24.25 17.64 -1.04
C GLU A 250 24.63 16.76 0.17
N ASN A 251 24.11 15.52 0.24
CA ASN A 251 24.36 14.57 1.31
C ASN A 251 24.63 13.14 0.78
N PRO A 252 25.76 12.91 0.08
CA PRO A 252 26.10 11.57 -0.41
C PRO A 252 26.20 10.55 0.74
N GLY A 253 25.64 9.36 0.56
CA GLY A 253 25.62 8.32 1.60
C GLY A 253 24.47 8.47 2.60
N VAL A 254 23.47 9.32 2.31
CA VAL A 254 22.30 9.52 3.18
C VAL A 254 21.56 8.21 3.46
N GLY A 255 21.54 7.24 2.53
CA GLY A 255 20.94 5.92 2.77
C GLY A 255 21.55 5.23 4.00
N GLN A 256 22.87 5.03 3.97
CA GLN A 256 23.60 4.37 5.06
C GLN A 256 23.56 5.15 6.37
N LYS A 257 23.54 6.48 6.32
CA LYS A 257 23.44 7.36 7.51
C LYS A 257 22.19 7.05 8.34
N TYR A 258 21.11 6.58 7.72
CA TYR A 258 19.83 6.30 8.40
C TYR A 258 19.59 4.83 8.73
N ASP A 259 20.48 3.90 8.36
CA ASP A 259 20.29 2.47 8.59
C ASP A 259 20.09 2.13 10.08
N LEU A 260 20.98 2.62 10.95
CA LEU A 260 20.89 2.37 12.39
C LEU A 260 19.71 3.09 13.04
N ARG A 261 19.26 4.20 12.45
CA ARG A 261 18.04 4.89 12.90
C ARG A 261 16.82 4.05 12.56
N ALA A 262 16.72 3.54 11.33
CA ALA A 262 15.63 2.70 10.87
C ALA A 262 15.41 1.47 11.78
N LYS A 263 16.48 0.89 12.33
CA LYS A 263 16.38 -0.21 13.32
C LYS A 263 15.48 0.12 14.53
N ARG A 264 15.46 1.39 14.97
CA ARG A 264 14.73 1.84 16.17
C ARG A 264 13.37 2.45 15.87
N GLU A 265 13.03 2.63 14.61
CA GLU A 265 11.75 3.22 14.19
C GLU A 265 10.81 2.16 13.65
N CYS A 266 9.52 2.50 13.58
CA CYS A 266 8.51 1.58 13.07
C CYS A 266 8.50 1.46 11.55
N CYS A 267 8.85 2.55 10.85
CA CYS A 267 8.30 2.80 9.52
C CYS A 267 9.31 3.56 8.63
N GLY A 268 9.45 3.15 7.37
CA GLY A 268 10.42 3.72 6.43
C GLY A 268 10.07 5.11 5.92
N ASP A 269 8.78 5.41 5.79
CA ASP A 269 8.25 6.73 5.42
C ASP A 269 8.51 7.77 6.52
N TYR A 270 8.41 7.38 7.79
CA TYR A 270 8.80 8.20 8.93
C TYR A 270 10.32 8.49 8.91
N VAL A 271 11.15 7.47 8.70
CA VAL A 271 12.62 7.63 8.57
C VAL A 271 12.98 8.52 7.39
N PHE A 272 12.28 8.40 6.26
CA PHE A 272 12.45 9.25 5.10
C PHE A 272 12.13 10.72 5.40
N ALA A 273 11.03 10.99 6.11
CA ALA A 273 10.67 12.35 6.52
C ALA A 273 11.66 12.95 7.51
N LEU A 274 12.21 12.14 8.43
CA LEU A 274 13.34 12.56 9.29
C LEU A 274 14.56 12.93 8.43
N ALA A 275 14.93 12.10 7.45
CA ALA A 275 16.05 12.38 6.56
C ALA A 275 15.85 13.69 5.77
N LEU A 276 14.65 13.95 5.26
CA LEU A 276 14.32 15.23 4.62
C LEU A 276 14.42 16.41 5.58
N LYS A 277 13.91 16.26 6.80
CA LYS A 277 13.94 17.34 7.79
C LYS A 277 15.37 17.66 8.22
N ASP A 278 16.15 16.65 8.57
CA ASP A 278 17.49 16.82 9.13
C ASP A 278 18.51 17.32 8.09
N ASN A 279 18.37 16.90 6.83
CA ASN A 279 19.39 17.17 5.79
C ASN A 279 18.97 18.23 4.77
N ALA A 280 17.68 18.54 4.66
CA ALA A 280 17.17 19.50 3.68
C ALA A 280 16.27 20.60 4.29
N ASP A 281 15.95 20.52 5.58
CA ASP A 281 14.98 21.37 6.29
C ASP A 281 13.61 21.41 5.63
N VAL A 282 13.14 20.26 5.13
CA VAL A 282 11.83 20.13 4.47
C VAL A 282 10.87 19.32 5.35
N SER A 283 9.68 19.86 5.58
CA SER A 283 8.59 19.17 6.30
C SER A 283 7.46 18.84 5.34
N VAL A 284 6.68 17.81 5.68
CA VAL A 284 5.53 17.40 4.86
C VAL A 284 4.46 18.50 4.82
N GLU A 285 3.98 18.76 3.62
CA GLU A 285 2.85 19.63 3.31
C GLU A 285 1.59 18.75 3.14
N GLN A 286 0.47 19.15 3.75
CA GLN A 286 -0.75 18.35 3.79
C GLN A 286 -1.53 18.37 2.47
N MET A 287 -1.65 17.20 1.85
CA MET A 287 -2.31 17.02 0.54
C MET A 287 -3.53 16.11 0.58
N TRP A 288 -3.89 15.57 1.74
CA TRP A 288 -5.19 14.90 1.89
C TRP A 288 -6.32 15.89 1.60
N PRO A 289 -7.37 15.52 0.84
CA PRO A 289 -7.74 14.17 0.39
C PRO A 289 -7.20 13.80 -1.01
N THR A 290 -6.45 14.67 -1.68
CA THR A 290 -5.96 14.45 -3.04
C THR A 290 -4.91 13.35 -3.11
N ILE A 291 -3.95 13.36 -2.20
CA ILE A 291 -3.12 12.19 -1.91
C ILE A 291 -3.85 11.39 -0.83
N ASN A 292 -4.29 10.16 -1.15
CA ASN A 292 -5.24 9.43 -0.32
C ASN A 292 -4.77 8.01 0.01
N GLY A 293 -4.98 7.60 1.27
CA GLY A 293 -4.67 6.25 1.76
C GLY A 293 -5.82 5.24 1.59
N GLU A 294 -6.99 5.70 1.15
CA GLU A 294 -8.17 4.87 0.99
C GLU A 294 -8.36 4.42 -0.46
N LYS A 295 -9.04 3.28 -0.63
CA LYS A 295 -9.52 2.77 -1.93
C LYS A 295 -11.01 3.07 -2.11
N PRO A 296 -11.59 2.89 -3.32
CA PRO A 296 -12.99 3.25 -3.56
C PRO A 296 -13.98 2.66 -2.54
N ALA A 297 -13.72 1.44 -2.06
CA ALA A 297 -14.57 0.79 -1.07
C ALA A 297 -14.48 1.42 0.33
N THR A 298 -13.35 2.01 0.71
CA THR A 298 -13.12 2.52 2.08
C THR A 298 -13.01 4.03 2.16
N LEU A 299 -13.01 4.72 1.01
CA LEU A 299 -13.02 6.18 0.91
C LEU A 299 -14.28 6.72 1.61
N PRO A 300 -14.16 7.63 2.59
CA PRO A 300 -15.30 8.39 3.08
C PRO A 300 -15.85 9.23 1.94
N PHE A 301 -17.17 9.26 1.78
CA PHE A 301 -17.87 10.18 0.90
C PHE A 301 -18.79 11.07 1.73
N GLY A 302 -18.88 12.34 1.36
CA GLY A 302 -19.58 13.36 2.13
C GLY A 302 -19.05 14.77 1.87
N PRO A 303 -19.50 15.77 2.64
CA PRO A 303 -19.33 17.19 2.30
C PRO A 303 -17.89 17.70 2.29
N TRP A 304 -16.97 17.07 3.02
CA TRP A 304 -15.63 17.63 3.20
C TRP A 304 -14.72 17.48 1.99
N HIS A 305 -14.89 16.42 1.21
CA HIS A 305 -14.01 16.14 0.08
C HIS A 305 -14.74 15.82 -1.23
N TRP A 306 -16.07 15.95 -1.28
CA TRP A 306 -16.89 15.65 -2.47
C TRP A 306 -16.36 16.21 -3.79
N CYS A 307 -15.97 17.49 -3.78
CA CYS A 307 -15.50 18.25 -4.93
C CYS A 307 -13.97 18.36 -5.03
N HIS A 308 -13.24 17.54 -4.27
CA HIS A 308 -11.78 17.45 -4.40
C HIS A 308 -11.40 16.44 -5.49
N PRO A 309 -10.35 16.74 -6.28
CA PRO A 309 -9.72 15.77 -7.14
C PRO A 309 -8.89 14.79 -6.33
N ILE A 310 -8.76 13.56 -6.83
CA ILE A 310 -7.91 12.51 -6.25
C ILE A 310 -6.74 12.20 -7.18
N VAL A 311 -5.58 11.89 -6.61
CA VAL A 311 -4.33 11.64 -7.33
C VAL A 311 -3.79 10.26 -6.99
N THR A 312 -3.93 9.83 -5.74
CA THR A 312 -3.58 8.46 -5.32
C THR A 312 -4.70 7.80 -4.53
N MET A 313 -4.78 6.48 -4.65
CA MET A 313 -5.64 5.60 -3.85
C MET A 313 -4.82 4.37 -3.48
N HIS A 314 -4.85 3.95 -2.21
CA HIS A 314 -3.95 2.92 -1.69
C HIS A 314 -4.71 1.67 -1.21
N HIS A 315 -3.96 0.59 -0.96
CA HIS A 315 -4.46 -0.74 -0.59
C HIS A 315 -5.35 -1.37 -1.66
N MET A 316 -5.08 -1.06 -2.93
CA MET A 316 -5.81 -1.60 -4.06
C MET A 316 -5.16 -2.90 -4.53
N ASN A 317 -5.94 -3.98 -4.55
CA ASN A 317 -5.47 -5.21 -5.18
C ASN A 317 -5.44 -5.07 -6.71
N SER A 318 -4.89 -6.09 -7.38
CA SER A 318 -4.76 -6.06 -8.85
C SER A 318 -6.10 -5.95 -9.59
N GLU A 319 -7.18 -6.51 -9.05
CA GLU A 319 -8.53 -6.38 -9.61
C GLU A 319 -9.05 -4.93 -9.46
N GLU A 320 -8.87 -4.35 -8.27
CA GLU A 320 -9.25 -2.96 -7.99
C GLU A 320 -8.47 -1.98 -8.86
N ILE A 321 -7.16 -2.17 -9.05
CA ILE A 321 -6.33 -1.34 -9.94
C ILE A 321 -6.83 -1.46 -11.39
N ASN A 322 -7.09 -2.67 -11.89
CA ASN A 322 -7.57 -2.86 -13.25
C ASN A 322 -8.92 -2.18 -13.48
N THR A 323 -9.90 -2.44 -12.60
CA THR A 323 -11.25 -1.87 -12.74
C THR A 323 -11.24 -0.35 -12.62
N PHE A 324 -10.39 0.22 -11.76
CA PHE A 324 -10.23 1.66 -11.64
C PHE A 324 -9.55 2.28 -12.87
N TRP A 325 -8.57 1.59 -13.46
CA TRP A 325 -7.96 2.01 -14.70
C TRP A 325 -8.95 2.07 -15.87
N GLU A 326 -9.84 1.08 -15.98
CA GLU A 326 -10.90 1.08 -16.99
C GLU A 326 -11.88 2.26 -16.79
N PHE A 327 -12.30 2.50 -15.55
CA PHE A 327 -13.15 3.64 -15.19
C PHE A 327 -12.49 4.98 -15.56
N GLU A 328 -11.25 5.20 -15.14
CA GLU A 328 -10.52 6.45 -15.41
C GLU A 328 -10.45 6.72 -16.92
N ARG A 329 -10.13 5.70 -17.72
CA ARG A 329 -10.02 5.84 -19.17
C ARG A 329 -11.36 6.13 -19.84
N ARG A 330 -12.43 5.48 -19.38
CA ARG A 330 -13.80 5.76 -19.85
C ARG A 330 -14.18 7.21 -19.53
N PHE A 331 -14.03 7.61 -18.27
CA PHE A 331 -14.28 8.96 -17.80
C PHE A 331 -13.50 10.00 -18.62
N ARG A 332 -12.20 9.78 -18.83
CA ARG A 332 -11.35 10.70 -19.60
C ARG A 332 -11.81 10.87 -21.04
N ARG A 333 -12.20 9.79 -21.72
CA ARG A 333 -12.73 9.84 -23.10
C ARG A 333 -14.01 10.66 -23.17
N GLU A 334 -14.93 10.45 -22.23
CA GLU A 334 -16.18 11.22 -22.13
C GLU A 334 -15.90 12.71 -21.87
N GLN A 335 -14.96 13.02 -20.99
CA GLN A 335 -14.54 14.39 -20.71
C GLN A 335 -13.92 15.10 -21.92
N ILE A 336 -13.13 14.39 -22.73
CA ILE A 336 -12.60 14.94 -23.99
C ILE A 336 -13.74 15.15 -25.00
N ALA A 337 -14.61 14.16 -25.16
CA ALA A 337 -15.73 14.22 -26.11
C ALA A 337 -16.74 15.34 -25.78
N SER A 338 -16.90 15.69 -24.49
CA SER A 338 -17.76 16.79 -24.06
C SER A 338 -17.27 18.19 -24.48
N GLY A 339 -16.00 18.32 -24.90
CA GLY A 339 -15.36 19.59 -25.23
C GLY A 339 -15.01 20.47 -24.01
N LYS A 340 -15.33 20.02 -22.79
CA LYS A 340 -15.05 20.74 -21.54
C LYS A 340 -14.43 19.80 -20.50
N PRO A 341 -13.20 19.31 -20.73
CA PRO A 341 -12.61 18.31 -19.85
C PRO A 341 -12.36 18.89 -18.45
N ARG A 342 -12.79 18.16 -17.42
CA ARG A 342 -12.46 18.43 -16.01
C ARG A 342 -11.69 17.27 -15.38
N PRO A 343 -10.99 17.49 -14.26
CA PRO A 343 -10.41 16.40 -13.47
C PRO A 343 -11.50 15.45 -12.93
N LEU A 344 -11.08 14.22 -12.65
CA LEU A 344 -11.86 13.23 -11.93
C LEU A 344 -11.93 13.64 -10.45
N LEU A 345 -13.13 13.69 -9.88
CA LEU A 345 -13.40 14.12 -8.52
C LEU A 345 -13.85 12.94 -7.66
N ILE A 346 -13.76 13.09 -6.34
CA ILE A 346 -14.22 12.05 -5.40
C ILE A 346 -15.69 11.68 -5.63
N LYS A 347 -16.57 12.65 -5.96
CA LYS A 347 -17.96 12.33 -6.33
C LYS A 347 -18.11 11.37 -7.52
N ASP A 348 -17.19 11.40 -8.49
CA ASP A 348 -17.28 10.50 -9.65
C ASP A 348 -17.01 9.05 -9.23
N ILE A 349 -16.13 8.86 -8.24
CA ILE A 349 -15.85 7.55 -7.64
C ILE A 349 -17.07 7.05 -6.86
N TYR A 350 -17.81 7.93 -6.18
CA TYR A 350 -19.06 7.55 -5.52
C TYR A 350 -20.04 6.95 -6.51
N HIS A 351 -20.31 7.66 -7.62
CA HIS A 351 -21.28 7.26 -8.63
C HIS A 351 -20.88 5.95 -9.31
N GLU A 352 -19.59 5.70 -9.52
CA GLU A 352 -19.10 4.45 -10.11
C GLU A 352 -19.11 3.28 -9.13
N TYR A 353 -18.60 3.46 -7.91
CA TYR A 353 -18.25 2.34 -7.04
C TYR A 353 -19.22 2.10 -5.88
N LEU A 354 -19.84 3.15 -5.33
CA LEU A 354 -20.65 3.06 -4.13
C LEU A 354 -22.14 3.12 -4.45
N GLU A 355 -22.60 4.11 -5.21
CA GLU A 355 -24.01 4.32 -5.53
C GLU A 355 -24.72 3.06 -6.07
N PRO A 356 -24.15 2.30 -7.03
CA PRO A 356 -24.81 1.10 -7.57
C PRO A 356 -24.91 -0.05 -6.56
N LYS A 357 -24.13 0.00 -5.48
CA LYS A 357 -24.02 -1.03 -4.45
C LYS A 357 -24.69 -0.62 -3.13
N LEU A 358 -25.23 0.59 -3.06
CA LEU A 358 -25.82 1.12 -1.85
C LEU A 358 -27.07 0.31 -1.48
N LYS A 359 -27.05 -0.27 -0.27
CA LYS A 359 -28.15 -1.05 0.30
C LYS A 359 -28.57 -0.42 1.62
N ARG A 360 -29.79 -0.70 2.07
CA ARG A 360 -30.23 -0.31 3.42
C ARG A 360 -29.37 -0.98 4.49
N GLU A 361 -29.06 -2.26 4.31
CA GLU A 361 -28.32 -3.07 5.28
C GLU A 361 -27.50 -4.17 4.58
N GLN A 362 -26.40 -4.58 5.21
CA GLN A 362 -25.56 -5.70 4.83
C GLN A 362 -25.05 -6.45 6.07
N LEU A 363 -25.21 -7.77 6.04
CA LEU A 363 -24.75 -8.69 7.08
C LEU A 363 -23.27 -9.06 6.91
N ASP A 364 -22.62 -9.44 8.01
CA ASP A 364 -21.21 -9.84 8.10
C ASP A 364 -20.30 -8.79 7.45
N TRP A 365 -20.60 -7.51 7.72
CA TRP A 365 -20.00 -6.38 7.01
C TRP A 365 -19.53 -5.29 7.95
N ASP A 366 -18.44 -4.62 7.56
CA ASP A 366 -17.87 -3.47 8.26
C ASP A 366 -17.76 -2.30 7.30
N ASN A 367 -18.77 -1.43 7.34
CA ASN A 367 -18.82 -0.15 6.63
C ASN A 367 -17.94 0.95 7.26
N LYS A 368 -17.09 0.61 8.24
CA LYS A 368 -16.18 1.52 8.95
C LYS A 368 -16.87 2.60 9.78
N SER A 369 -18.13 2.43 10.17
CA SER A 369 -18.76 3.36 11.10
C SER A 369 -18.01 3.41 12.45
N ASP A 370 -17.45 4.57 12.78
CA ASP A 370 -16.68 4.77 14.01
C ASP A 370 -16.65 6.21 14.56
N ASP A 371 -17.39 7.17 13.99
CA ASP A 371 -17.42 8.58 14.46
C ASP A 371 -17.94 8.70 15.91
N ARG A 372 -18.99 7.94 16.21
CA ARG A 372 -19.74 7.98 17.47
C ARG A 372 -20.14 6.58 17.88
N PHE A 373 -20.08 6.29 19.18
CA PHE A 373 -20.51 5.01 19.73
C PHE A 373 -21.62 5.17 20.76
N TYR A 374 -22.51 4.18 20.79
CA TYR A 374 -23.57 4.01 21.77
C TYR A 374 -23.48 2.58 22.30
N VAL A 375 -23.29 2.45 23.62
CA VAL A 375 -23.13 1.18 24.33
C VAL A 375 -23.84 1.25 25.68
N ASP A 376 -24.18 0.08 26.23
CA ASP A 376 -24.46 -0.04 27.66
C ASP A 376 -23.15 -0.16 28.43
N ILE A 377 -22.78 0.89 29.17
CA ILE A 377 -21.55 0.96 29.97
C ILE A 377 -21.50 -0.11 31.07
N SER A 378 -22.66 -0.65 31.48
CA SER A 378 -22.76 -1.67 32.53
C SER A 378 -22.72 -3.11 31.99
N ALA A 379 -22.94 -3.30 30.68
CA ALA A 379 -23.05 -4.62 30.08
C ALA A 379 -21.71 -5.39 30.06
N LYS A 380 -20.59 -4.68 29.83
CA LYS A 380 -19.23 -5.25 29.82
C LYS A 380 -18.18 -4.14 29.88
N GLN A 381 -16.92 -4.53 30.02
CA GLN A 381 -15.80 -3.61 29.89
C GLN A 381 -15.60 -3.20 28.43
N TRP A 382 -15.60 -1.89 28.18
CA TRP A 382 -15.35 -1.29 26.88
C TRP A 382 -13.94 -0.69 26.83
N ASP A 383 -13.35 -0.64 25.63
CA ASP A 383 -12.07 0.03 25.44
C ASP A 383 -12.21 1.55 25.57
N GLU A 384 -11.11 2.21 25.93
CA GLU A 384 -11.07 3.67 26.14
C GLU A 384 -11.49 4.45 24.87
N GLY A 385 -11.13 3.95 23.70
CA GLY A 385 -11.52 4.56 22.42
C GLY A 385 -13.02 4.55 22.20
N THR A 386 -13.69 3.45 22.57
CA THR A 386 -15.15 3.36 22.56
C THR A 386 -15.77 4.41 23.48
N LEU A 387 -15.31 4.49 24.73
CA LEU A 387 -15.87 5.40 25.72
C LEU A 387 -15.62 6.88 25.36
N HIS A 388 -14.43 7.21 24.83
CA HIS A 388 -14.07 8.58 24.44
C HIS A 388 -14.92 9.12 23.27
N ARG A 389 -15.48 8.27 22.41
CA ARG A 389 -16.34 8.68 21.28
C ARG A 389 -17.84 8.66 21.60
N MET A 390 -18.23 8.37 22.84
CA MET A 390 -19.60 8.57 23.32
C MET A 390 -19.85 10.06 23.55
N LYS A 391 -21.08 10.51 23.31
CA LYS A 391 -21.51 11.84 23.79
C LYS A 391 -21.93 11.78 25.28
N PRO A 392 -22.04 12.92 25.97
CA PRO A 392 -22.60 12.97 27.33
C PRO A 392 -24.02 12.40 27.39
N ALA A 393 -24.32 11.57 28.40
CA ALA A 393 -25.59 10.83 28.49
C ALA A 393 -26.84 11.74 28.53
N ASN A 394 -26.71 12.96 29.05
CA ASN A 394 -27.77 13.96 29.08
C ASN A 394 -28.09 14.58 27.71
N GLU A 395 -27.27 14.35 26.69
CA GLU A 395 -27.47 14.84 25.32
C GLU A 395 -28.20 13.83 24.42
N TYR A 396 -28.53 12.63 24.93
CA TYR A 396 -29.15 11.56 24.14
C TYR A 396 -30.64 11.84 23.94
N ASN A 397 -31.11 11.74 22.70
CA ASN A 397 -32.53 11.61 22.42
C ASN A 397 -33.04 10.19 22.80
N GLU A 398 -34.35 9.97 22.78
CA GLU A 398 -34.94 8.69 23.21
C GLU A 398 -34.48 7.48 22.39
N LEU A 399 -34.21 7.67 21.09
CA LEU A 399 -33.76 6.59 20.20
C LEU A 399 -32.28 6.27 20.41
N GLU A 400 -31.45 7.28 20.67
CA GLU A 400 -30.03 7.12 20.98
C GLU A 400 -29.81 6.36 22.29
N LYS A 401 -30.67 6.57 23.29
CA LYS A 401 -30.62 5.82 24.58
C LYS A 401 -30.73 4.31 24.38
N VAL A 402 -31.40 3.87 23.32
CA VAL A 402 -31.65 2.46 23.03
C VAL A 402 -30.87 1.91 21.84
N ALA A 403 -30.09 2.74 21.15
CA ALA A 403 -29.38 2.39 19.91
C ALA A 403 -28.50 1.13 20.03
N HIS A 404 -27.94 0.89 21.22
CA HIS A 404 -27.07 -0.26 21.50
C HIS A 404 -27.81 -1.60 21.64
N ARG A 405 -29.14 -1.62 21.66
CA ARG A 405 -29.93 -2.84 21.92
C ARG A 405 -30.02 -3.77 20.72
N SER A 406 -30.14 -3.21 19.51
CA SER A 406 -30.26 -4.00 18.27
C SER A 406 -29.83 -3.19 17.04
N ALA A 407 -29.64 -3.87 15.90
CA ALA A 407 -29.39 -3.19 14.63
C ALA A 407 -30.55 -2.27 14.22
N SER A 408 -31.79 -2.67 14.51
CA SER A 408 -32.97 -1.84 14.22
C SER A 408 -33.04 -0.59 15.09
N ASP A 409 -32.66 -0.68 16.37
CA ASP A 409 -32.59 0.49 17.26
C ASP A 409 -31.46 1.43 16.83
N CYS A 410 -30.33 0.87 16.41
CA CYS A 410 -29.19 1.63 15.87
C CYS A 410 -29.59 2.38 14.58
N GLU A 411 -30.32 1.72 13.67
CA GLU A 411 -30.88 2.35 12.47
C GLU A 411 -31.83 3.49 12.83
N ALA A 412 -32.79 3.24 13.73
CA ALA A 412 -33.79 4.23 14.14
C ALA A 412 -33.14 5.47 14.76
N ALA A 413 -32.12 5.26 15.61
CA ALA A 413 -31.34 6.33 16.18
C ALA A 413 -30.60 7.13 15.10
N CYS A 414 -29.92 6.47 14.15
CA CYS A 414 -29.24 7.16 13.05
C CYS A 414 -30.22 7.97 12.19
N LYS A 415 -31.40 7.41 11.88
CA LYS A 415 -32.46 8.10 11.14
C LYS A 415 -32.97 9.34 11.85
N SER A 416 -33.01 9.34 13.17
CA SER A 416 -33.44 10.49 13.97
C SER A 416 -32.48 11.68 13.98
N LEU A 417 -31.22 11.46 13.59
CA LEU A 417 -30.17 12.47 13.59
C LEU A 417 -30.06 13.19 12.24
N PRO A 418 -29.59 14.45 12.20
CA PRO A 418 -29.37 15.15 10.93
C PRO A 418 -28.27 14.46 10.09
N PRO A 419 -28.22 14.70 8.75
CA PRO A 419 -27.20 14.10 7.88
C PRO A 419 -25.76 14.40 8.30
N ASP A 420 -25.53 15.58 8.90
CA ASP A 420 -24.21 15.97 9.40
C ASP A 420 -23.80 15.22 10.68
N ASP A 421 -24.72 14.45 11.29
CA ASP A 421 -24.49 13.61 12.48
C ASP A 421 -24.56 12.11 12.17
N CYS A 422 -25.49 11.67 11.30
CA CYS A 422 -25.56 10.27 10.87
C CYS A 422 -26.20 10.07 9.49
N VAL A 423 -25.48 9.33 8.65
CA VAL A 423 -25.97 8.77 7.37
C VAL A 423 -25.67 7.27 7.24
N GLN A 424 -24.94 6.71 8.20
CA GLN A 424 -24.46 5.34 8.19
C GLN A 424 -24.33 4.82 9.62
N TYR A 425 -24.62 3.54 9.84
CA TYR A 425 -24.45 2.89 11.12
C TYR A 425 -23.87 1.47 11.00
N LYS A 426 -23.31 0.97 12.09
CA LYS A 426 -22.91 -0.43 12.26
C LYS A 426 -23.33 -0.92 13.65
N TYR A 427 -23.92 -2.09 13.71
CA TYR A 427 -24.26 -2.77 14.95
C TYR A 427 -23.45 -4.06 15.10
N GLU A 428 -22.81 -4.23 16.26
CA GLU A 428 -22.10 -5.46 16.63
C GLU A 428 -22.07 -5.60 18.16
N ASP A 429 -22.58 -6.74 18.67
CA ASP A 429 -22.42 -7.16 20.07
C ASP A 429 -22.72 -6.08 21.13
N GLY A 430 -23.91 -5.48 21.06
CA GLY A 430 -24.34 -4.44 22.00
C GLY A 430 -23.68 -3.07 21.78
N LYS A 431 -23.04 -2.86 20.63
CA LYS A 431 -22.46 -1.58 20.22
C LYS A 431 -23.11 -1.10 18.94
N CYS A 432 -23.67 0.11 18.99
CA CYS A 432 -24.04 0.87 17.81
C CYS A 432 -22.95 1.90 17.52
N ALA A 433 -22.41 1.86 16.31
CA ALA A 433 -21.46 2.84 15.79
C ALA A 433 -22.11 3.62 14.67
N MET A 434 -21.90 4.93 14.62
CA MET A 434 -22.46 5.81 13.58
C MET A 434 -21.35 6.52 12.82
N HIS A 435 -21.67 6.99 11.61
CA HIS A 435 -20.78 7.79 10.79
C HIS A 435 -21.55 8.88 10.02
N ARG A 436 -20.89 10.03 9.89
CA ARG A 436 -21.29 11.21 9.12
C ARG A 436 -20.91 11.16 7.64
N SER A 437 -20.09 10.18 7.26
CA SER A 437 -19.74 9.87 5.88
C SER A 437 -20.36 8.55 5.47
N PHE A 438 -20.56 8.36 4.18
CA PHE A 438 -21.01 7.08 3.63
C PHE A 438 -19.81 6.37 2.99
N ILE A 439 -19.50 5.19 3.51
CA ILE A 439 -18.38 4.32 3.13
C ILE A 439 -18.94 2.96 2.73
N LEU A 440 -18.44 2.31 1.68
CA LEU A 440 -18.91 0.97 1.34
C LEU A 440 -18.42 -0.08 2.34
N GLY A 441 -17.14 -0.08 2.69
CA GLY A 441 -16.55 -0.98 3.68
C GLY A 441 -16.00 -2.28 3.12
N LYS A 442 -15.96 -3.30 3.99
CA LYS A 442 -15.35 -4.60 3.71
C LYS A 442 -16.10 -5.74 4.41
N PRO A 443 -15.99 -6.98 3.91
CA PRO A 443 -16.52 -8.14 4.61
C PRO A 443 -15.78 -8.37 5.94
N VAL A 444 -16.52 -8.82 6.95
CA VAL A 444 -15.95 -9.28 8.22
C VAL A 444 -15.65 -10.77 8.09
N PRO A 445 -14.39 -11.22 8.32
CA PRO A 445 -14.05 -12.64 8.28
C PRO A 445 -14.85 -13.42 9.32
N LYS A 446 -15.46 -14.54 8.91
CA LYS A 446 -16.15 -15.44 9.84
C LYS A 446 -15.12 -16.11 10.76
N LYS A 447 -15.21 -15.80 12.04
CA LYS A 447 -14.43 -16.47 13.10
C LYS A 447 -15.38 -17.23 14.01
N GLU A 448 -14.94 -18.37 14.51
CA GLU A 448 -15.72 -19.15 15.47
C GLU A 448 -16.04 -18.31 16.71
N GLY A 449 -17.31 -18.27 17.11
CA GLY A 449 -17.79 -17.47 18.24
C GLY A 449 -17.94 -15.96 17.97
N ALA A 450 -17.58 -15.46 16.78
CA ALA A 450 -17.78 -14.05 16.44
C ALA A 450 -19.28 -13.72 16.31
N LYS A 451 -19.66 -12.56 16.86
CA LYS A 451 -21.01 -12.02 16.70
C LYS A 451 -21.17 -11.46 15.29
N GLN A 452 -22.39 -11.52 14.77
CA GLN A 452 -22.69 -10.96 13.45
C GLN A 452 -22.59 -9.43 13.50
N SER A 453 -21.80 -8.86 12.59
CA SER A 453 -21.75 -7.43 12.33
C SER A 453 -22.77 -7.06 11.26
N ILE A 454 -23.55 -6.02 11.52
CA ILE A 454 -24.58 -5.52 10.61
C ILE A 454 -24.27 -4.07 10.29
N SER A 455 -24.01 -3.77 9.02
CA SER A 455 -23.77 -2.41 8.53
C SER A 455 -24.98 -1.90 7.77
N GLY A 456 -25.38 -0.65 8.00
CA GLY A 456 -26.48 -0.03 7.28
C GLY A 456 -26.20 1.41 6.86
N TRP A 457 -26.99 1.88 5.91
CA TRP A 457 -26.91 3.21 5.31
C TRP A 457 -28.30 3.82 5.23
N ASP A 458 -28.40 5.10 5.57
CA ASP A 458 -29.60 5.88 5.35
C ASP A 458 -29.67 6.33 3.87
N VAL A 459 -30.10 5.40 3.02
CA VAL A 459 -30.09 5.54 1.56
C VAL A 459 -30.86 6.78 1.11
N GLU A 460 -31.95 7.13 1.79
CA GLU A 460 -32.77 8.30 1.47
C GLU A 460 -31.98 9.58 1.73
N LYS A 461 -31.40 9.75 2.94
CA LYS A 461 -30.56 10.92 3.24
C LYS A 461 -29.36 11.05 2.31
N ILE A 462 -28.71 9.93 1.98
CA ILE A 462 -27.56 9.93 1.06
C ILE A 462 -27.99 10.38 -0.34
N LYS A 463 -29.11 9.89 -0.87
CA LYS A 463 -29.61 10.29 -2.19
C LYS A 463 -30.03 11.75 -2.23
N GLU A 464 -30.74 12.22 -1.20
CA GLU A 464 -31.13 13.64 -1.10
C GLU A 464 -29.90 14.56 -1.03
N TRP A 465 -28.89 14.16 -0.25
CA TRP A 465 -27.65 14.91 -0.13
C TRP A 465 -26.87 14.92 -1.45
N THR A 466 -26.68 13.77 -2.10
CA THR A 466 -25.90 13.66 -3.35
C THR A 466 -26.57 14.37 -4.53
N GLU A 467 -27.90 14.37 -4.62
CA GLU A 467 -28.64 15.12 -5.64
C GLU A 467 -28.49 16.64 -5.43
N ARG A 468 -28.50 17.11 -4.18
CA ARG A 468 -28.25 18.51 -3.86
C ARG A 468 -26.82 18.93 -4.22
N GLU A 469 -25.84 18.07 -3.96
CA GLU A 469 -24.41 18.31 -4.20
C GLU A 469 -23.93 17.84 -5.60
N LYS A 470 -24.86 17.63 -6.54
CA LYS A 470 -24.52 17.10 -7.88
C LYS A 470 -23.57 17.99 -8.66
N VAL A 471 -23.63 19.31 -8.45
CA VAL A 471 -22.76 20.29 -9.11
C VAL A 471 -21.62 20.68 -8.17
N CYS A 472 -20.39 20.64 -8.68
CA CYS A 472 -19.24 21.19 -7.97
C CYS A 472 -18.88 22.53 -8.61
N ASP A 473 -19.40 23.63 -8.06
CA ASP A 473 -19.17 24.97 -8.60
C ASP A 473 -17.68 25.36 -8.58
N LYS A 474 -16.94 24.86 -7.59
CA LYS A 474 -15.49 25.05 -7.46
C LYS A 474 -14.79 23.74 -7.17
N ILE A 475 -13.83 23.39 -8.02
CA ILE A 475 -12.90 22.28 -7.77
C ILE A 475 -11.89 22.71 -6.72
N GLN A 476 -11.77 21.92 -5.65
CA GLN A 476 -10.91 22.22 -4.51
C GLN A 476 -9.59 21.45 -4.64
N TRP A 477 -8.60 22.06 -5.27
CA TRP A 477 -7.22 21.53 -5.27
C TRP A 477 -6.58 21.76 -3.90
N PRO A 478 -5.65 20.90 -3.45
CA PRO A 478 -4.91 21.15 -2.23
C PRO A 478 -4.08 22.42 -2.42
N ASN A 479 -4.21 23.35 -1.48
CA ASN A 479 -3.46 24.60 -1.48
C ASN A 479 -2.11 24.36 -0.80
N LEU A 480 -1.02 24.71 -1.46
CA LEU A 480 0.24 24.90 -0.75
C LEU A 480 0.08 26.13 0.13
N SER A 481 0.32 26.01 1.43
CA SER A 481 0.42 27.19 2.29
C SER A 481 1.57 28.05 1.75
N SER A 482 1.23 29.27 1.31
CA SER A 482 2.16 30.26 0.77
C SER A 482 3.25 30.65 1.74
#